data_AF-A0A3B0VRU7-F1
#
_entry.id   AF-A0A3B0VRU7-F1
#
_cell.length_a   1.000
_cell.length_b   1.000
_cell.length_c   1.000
_cell.angle_alpha   90.00
_cell.angle_beta   90.00
_cell.angle_gamma   90.00
#
_symmetry.space_group_name_H-M   'P 1'
#
loop_
_entity.id
_entity.type
_entity.pdbx_description
1 polymer ?
#
loop_
_entity_poly.entity_id
_entity_poly.type
_entity_poly.pdbx_seq_one_letter_code
_entity_poly.pdbx_strand_id
1 'polypeptide(L)'
;MKLLTEFDNEESADIVYEEFWKKGILTYVSSADSKKLGTYQTGALKVGLWVILDEQYEDSLAVLNDPSHTVKIQLSSEEMKLLEERVINANEKYYDSFVNKTLLIAVILITIIFIVFVSHQPR
;
A
#
# COMPACT_ATOMS: atom_id res chain seq x y z
N MET A 1 -2.81 -6.77 -7.86
CA MET A 1 -3.54 -5.63 -7.27
C MET A 1 -3.91 -4.66 -8.37
N LYS A 2 -5.16 -4.20 -8.43
CA LYS A 2 -5.64 -3.20 -9.41
C LYS A 2 -6.42 -2.12 -8.69
N LEU A 3 -6.21 -0.85 -9.07
CA LEU A 3 -6.93 0.28 -8.51
C LEU A 3 -8.40 0.22 -8.93
N LEU A 4 -9.31 0.36 -7.98
CA LEU A 4 -10.75 0.44 -8.22
C LEU A 4 -11.21 1.89 -8.28
N THR A 5 -10.87 2.67 -7.26
CA THR A 5 -11.27 4.08 -7.15
C THR A 5 -10.36 4.83 -6.16
N GLU A 6 -10.42 6.15 -6.20
CA GLU A 6 -9.70 7.04 -5.27
C GLU A 6 -10.72 7.90 -4.49
N PHE A 7 -10.44 8.10 -3.20
CA PHE A 7 -11.23 8.92 -2.28
C PHE A 7 -10.41 10.13 -1.81
N ASP A 8 -11.10 11.20 -1.40
CA ASP A 8 -10.47 12.40 -0.84
C ASP A 8 -10.11 12.28 0.66
N ASN A 9 -10.61 11.24 1.32
CA ASN A 9 -10.38 10.98 2.73
C ASN A 9 -10.44 9.47 3.02
N GLU A 10 -9.82 9.06 4.12
CA GLU A 10 -9.71 7.67 4.57
C GLU A 10 -11.06 7.11 5.02
N GLU A 11 -11.88 7.90 5.72
CA GLU A 11 -13.22 7.49 6.18
C GLU A 11 -14.11 7.00 5.04
N SER A 12 -14.14 7.70 3.91
CA SER A 12 -14.92 7.29 2.73
C SER A 12 -14.39 6.00 2.12
N ALA A 13 -13.07 5.81 2.13
CA ALA A 13 -12.45 4.59 1.64
C ALA A 13 -12.75 3.40 2.55
N ASP A 14 -12.74 3.61 3.87
CA ASP A 14 -13.02 2.59 4.88
C ASP A 14 -14.48 2.10 4.82
N ILE A 15 -15.43 3.02 4.59
CA ILE A 15 -16.85 2.65 4.42
C ILE A 15 -17.01 1.69 3.24
N VAL A 16 -16.43 2.02 2.08
CA VAL A 16 -16.53 1.18 0.89
C VAL A 16 -15.74 -0.12 1.06
N TYR A 17 -14.59 -0.05 1.71
CA TYR A 17 -13.80 -1.22 2.08
C TYR A 17 -14.62 -2.20 2.93
N GLU A 18 -15.36 -1.74 3.94
CA GLU A 18 -16.20 -2.60 4.76
C GLU A 18 -17.33 -3.26 3.96
N GLU A 19 -17.92 -2.54 3.00
CA GLU A 19 -18.96 -3.10 2.12
C GLU A 19 -18.40 -4.22 1.25
N PHE A 20 -17.20 -4.02 0.70
CA PHE A 20 -16.49 -5.01 -0.09
C PHE A 20 -16.10 -6.23 0.76
N TRP A 21 -15.63 -5.99 1.98
CA TRP A 21 -15.34 -7.03 2.96
C TRP A 21 -16.55 -7.91 3.26
N LYS A 22 -17.71 -7.30 3.53
CA LYS A 22 -18.98 -8.01 3.77
C LYS A 22 -19.43 -8.84 2.57
N LYS A 23 -19.07 -8.42 1.35
CA LYS A 23 -19.31 -9.16 0.11
C LYS A 23 -18.23 -10.19 -0.22
N GLY A 24 -17.22 -10.36 0.65
CA GLY A 24 -16.12 -11.30 0.47
C GLY A 24 -15.17 -10.94 -0.67
N ILE A 25 -15.04 -9.64 -0.97
CA ILE A 25 -14.06 -9.11 -1.92
C ILE A 25 -12.84 -8.62 -1.13
N LEU A 26 -11.66 -9.15 -1.47
CA LEU A 26 -10.42 -8.75 -0.81
C LEU A 26 -9.88 -7.45 -1.41
N THR A 27 -9.97 -6.38 -0.63
CA THR A 27 -9.50 -5.05 -1.00
C THR A 27 -8.42 -4.53 -0.05
N TYR A 28 -7.64 -3.55 -0.50
CA TYR A 28 -6.63 -2.85 0.28
C TYR A 28 -6.79 -1.34 0.13
N VAL A 29 -6.77 -0.62 1.24
CA VAL A 29 -6.79 0.84 1.29
C VAL A 29 -5.35 1.34 1.39
N SER A 30 -4.89 2.07 0.38
CA SER A 30 -3.58 2.71 0.40
C SER A 30 -3.69 4.12 0.96
N SER A 31 -2.97 4.42 2.04
CA SER A 31 -2.91 5.75 2.63
C SER A 31 -2.24 6.79 1.71
N ALA A 32 -2.66 8.04 1.86
CA ALA A 32 -2.24 9.19 1.05
C ALA A 32 -0.73 9.51 1.13
N ASP A 33 -0.01 9.02 2.15
CA ASP A 33 1.43 9.27 2.32
C ASP A 33 2.31 8.51 1.30
N SER A 34 1.76 7.56 0.54
CA SER A 34 2.50 6.77 -0.45
C SER A 34 2.91 7.53 -1.72
N LYS A 35 2.38 8.74 -1.96
CA LYS A 35 2.72 9.61 -3.12
C LYS A 35 3.63 10.79 -2.76
N LYS A 36 4.67 10.61 -1.94
CA LYS A 36 5.63 11.71 -1.59
C LYS A 36 6.84 11.89 -2.51
N LEU A 37 6.89 11.26 -3.69
CA LEU A 37 8.05 11.34 -4.59
C LEU A 37 7.80 12.03 -5.95
N GLY A 38 6.65 12.65 -6.21
CA GLY A 38 6.42 13.24 -7.55
C GLY A 38 5.44 14.39 -7.74
N THR A 39 4.60 14.77 -6.76
CA THR A 39 3.49 15.68 -7.08
C THR A 39 3.31 16.79 -6.05
N TYR A 40 4.17 17.81 -6.13
CA TYR A 40 4.02 19.10 -5.41
C TYR A 40 2.96 20.03 -6.06
N GLN A 41 1.89 19.48 -6.64
CA GLN A 41 0.79 20.27 -7.20
C GLN A 41 -0.53 19.59 -6.88
N THR A 42 -1.39 20.31 -6.14
CA THR A 42 -2.72 19.92 -5.61
C THR A 42 -2.68 19.17 -4.28
N GLY A 43 -2.96 19.89 -3.19
CA GLY A 43 -2.98 19.38 -1.82
C GLY A 43 -4.17 18.48 -1.47
N ALA A 44 -4.67 17.68 -2.42
CA ALA A 44 -5.69 16.68 -2.16
C ALA A 44 -5.02 15.35 -1.81
N LEU A 45 -5.10 14.97 -0.53
CA LEU A 45 -4.75 13.63 -0.09
C LEU A 45 -5.68 12.64 -0.82
N LYS A 46 -5.14 11.80 -1.68
CA LYS A 46 -5.92 10.76 -2.39
C LYS A 46 -5.64 9.40 -1.76
N VAL A 47 -6.70 8.76 -1.28
CA VAL A 47 -6.69 7.41 -0.71
C VAL A 47 -7.20 6.44 -1.77
N GLY A 48 -6.39 5.47 -2.16
CA GLY A 48 -6.74 4.50 -3.19
C GLY A 48 -7.34 3.23 -2.60
N LEU A 49 -8.45 2.74 -3.16
CA LEU A 49 -8.99 1.41 -2.89
C LEU A 49 -8.60 0.46 -4.00
N TRP A 50 -7.94 -0.65 -3.66
CA TRP A 50 -7.37 -1.60 -4.60
C TRP A 50 -8.00 -2.97 -4.40
N VAL A 51 -8.36 -3.66 -5.48
CA VAL A 51 -8.66 -5.10 -5.39
C VAL A 51 -7.34 -5.87 -5.36
N ILE A 52 -7.22 -6.85 -4.47
CA ILE A 52 -6.01 -7.66 -4.35
C ILE A 52 -6.01 -8.78 -5.40
N LEU A 53 -7.13 -9.50 -5.54
CA LEU A 53 -7.30 -10.63 -6.44
C LEU A 53 -7.79 -10.17 -7.82
N ASP A 54 -7.09 -10.59 -8.87
CA ASP A 54 -7.43 -10.20 -10.24
C ASP A 54 -8.76 -10.81 -10.68
N GLU A 55 -9.08 -12.00 -10.17
CA GLU A 55 -10.33 -12.72 -10.44
C GLU A 55 -11.56 -11.99 -9.89
N GLN A 56 -11.37 -11.18 -8.84
CA GLN A 56 -12.45 -10.38 -8.23
C GLN A 56 -12.59 -8.99 -8.87
N TYR A 57 -11.70 -8.59 -9.79
CA TYR A 57 -11.70 -7.22 -10.34
C TYR A 57 -12.99 -6.85 -11.07
N GLU A 58 -13.48 -7.73 -11.94
CA GLU A 58 -14.72 -7.45 -12.69
C GLU A 58 -15.94 -7.37 -11.78
N ASP A 59 -16.04 -8.27 -10.80
CA ASP A 59 -17.11 -8.22 -9.80
C ASP A 59 -17.00 -7.00 -8.88
N SER A 60 -15.77 -6.57 -8.58
CA SER A 60 -15.49 -5.35 -7.81
C SER A 60 -16.00 -4.10 -8.53
N LEU A 61 -15.74 -3.99 -9.83
CA LEU A 61 -16.27 -2.91 -10.66
C LEU A 61 -17.80 -2.97 -10.76
N ALA A 62 -18.36 -4.17 -10.87
CA ALA A 62 -19.81 -4.35 -10.88
C ALA A 62 -20.45 -3.90 -9.55
N VAL A 63 -19.87 -4.26 -8.39
CA VAL A 63 -20.34 -3.81 -7.07
C VAL A 63 -20.24 -2.30 -6.90
N LEU A 64 -19.19 -1.68 -7.43
CA LEU A 64 -19.02 -0.22 -7.40
C LEU A 64 -20.13 0.53 -8.16
N ASN A 65 -20.60 -0.03 -9.27
CA ASN A 65 -21.66 0.57 -10.08
C ASN A 65 -23.06 0.15 -9.61
N ASP A 66 -23.20 -1.05 -9.07
CA ASP A 66 -24.43 -1.62 -8.54
C ASP A 66 -24.14 -2.35 -7.21
N PRO A 67 -24.43 -1.72 -6.06
CA PRO A 67 -24.23 -2.34 -4.75
C PRO A 67 -25.01 -3.64 -4.53
N SER A 68 -26.02 -3.94 -5.36
CA SER A 68 -26.79 -5.19 -5.30
C SER A 68 -26.14 -6.34 -6.07
N HIS A 69 -25.05 -6.09 -6.80
CA HIS A 69 -24.34 -7.13 -7.55
C HIS A 69 -23.93 -8.30 -6.66
N THR A 70 -24.19 -9.51 -7.17
CA THR A 70 -23.80 -10.76 -6.53
C THR A 70 -22.42 -11.17 -7.02
N VAL A 71 -21.46 -11.21 -6.10
CA VAL A 71 -20.07 -11.57 -6.37
C VAL A 71 -19.99 -13.06 -6.71
N LYS A 72 -19.29 -13.41 -7.80
CA LYS A 72 -19.16 -14.80 -8.25
C LYS A 72 -18.15 -15.58 -7.42
N ILE A 73 -17.06 -14.91 -7.04
CA ILE A 73 -15.99 -15.47 -6.21
C ILE A 73 -16.02 -14.73 -4.87
N GLN A 74 -16.85 -15.22 -3.97
CA GLN A 74 -16.97 -14.68 -2.62
C GLN A 74 -16.04 -15.46 -1.69
N LEU A 75 -15.13 -14.75 -1.03
CA LEU A 75 -14.29 -15.32 0.01
C LEU A 75 -15.06 -15.41 1.33
N SER A 76 -14.86 -16.48 2.07
CA SER A 76 -15.36 -16.61 3.44
C SER A 76 -14.61 -15.67 4.39
N SER A 77 -15.23 -15.34 5.53
CA SER A 77 -14.60 -14.48 6.54
C SER A 77 -13.27 -15.03 7.08
N GLU A 78 -13.09 -16.35 7.08
CA GLU A 78 -11.85 -17.00 7.51
C GLU A 78 -10.75 -16.84 6.45
N GLU A 79 -11.07 -17.07 5.17
CA GLU A 79 -10.15 -16.87 4.05
C GLU A 79 -9.73 -15.41 3.91
N MET A 80 -10.68 -14.50 4.11
CA MET A 80 -10.45 -13.06 4.07
C MET A 80 -9.40 -12.66 5.10
N LYS A 81 -9.57 -13.01 6.38
CA LYS A 81 -8.59 -12.72 7.44
C LYS A 81 -7.22 -13.32 7.17
N LEU A 82 -7.19 -14.59 6.74
CA LEU A 82 -5.95 -15.29 6.47
C LEU A 82 -5.17 -14.66 5.31
N LEU A 83 -5.86 -14.17 4.28
CA LEU A 83 -5.24 -13.49 3.15
C LEU A 83 -4.79 -12.08 3.53
N GLU A 84 -5.54 -11.35 4.34
CA GLU A 84 -5.12 -10.05 4.87
C GLU A 84 -3.84 -10.12 5.69
N GLU A 85 -3.77 -11.06 6.63
CA GLU A 85 -2.56 -11.27 7.43
C GLU A 85 -1.35 -11.53 6.53
N ARG A 86 -1.53 -12.28 5.43
CA ARG A 86 -0.45 -12.52 4.46
C ARG A 86 -0.05 -11.25 3.70
N VAL A 87 -1.00 -10.40 3.33
CA VAL A 87 -0.74 -9.13 2.63
C VAL A 87 0.00 -8.15 3.55
N ILE A 88 -0.44 -8.02 4.80
CA ILE A 88 0.21 -7.15 5.82
C ILE A 88 1.64 -7.63 6.09
N ASN A 89 1.81 -8.92 6.38
CA ASN A 89 3.13 -9.50 6.66
C ASN A 89 4.09 -9.44 5.45
N ALA A 90 3.57 -9.53 4.22
CA ALA A 90 4.39 -9.39 3.02
C ALA A 90 4.91 -7.95 2.84
N ASN A 91 4.09 -6.95 3.16
CA ASN A 91 4.50 -5.55 3.13
C ASN A 91 5.55 -5.23 4.20
N GLU A 92 5.36 -5.67 5.45
CA GLU A 92 6.33 -5.43 6.53
C GLU A 92 7.72 -5.99 6.21
N LYS A 93 7.79 -7.22 5.67
CA LYS A 93 9.06 -7.84 5.26
C LYS A 93 9.78 -7.08 4.15
N TYR A 94 9.04 -6.41 3.28
CA TYR A 94 9.63 -5.59 2.22
C TYR A 94 10.26 -4.31 2.81
N TYR A 95 9.60 -3.67 3.78
CA TYR A 95 10.11 -2.47 4.45
C TYR A 95 11.37 -2.74 5.28
N ASP A 96 11.40 -3.81 6.07
CA ASP A 96 12.56 -4.13 6.93
C ASP A 96 13.83 -4.43 6.12
N SER A 97 13.71 -5.08 4.96
CA SER A 97 14.86 -5.42 4.12
C SER A 97 15.45 -4.19 3.40
N PHE A 98 14.59 -3.27 2.96
CA PHE A 98 15.02 -2.06 2.24
C PHE A 98 15.64 -1.00 3.17
N VAL A 99 15.06 -0.79 4.35
CA VAL A 99 15.56 0.22 5.30
C VAL A 99 16.94 -0.19 5.82
N ASN A 100 17.11 -1.44 6.24
CA ASN A 100 18.38 -1.88 6.82
C ASN A 100 19.54 -1.83 5.80
N LYS A 101 19.30 -2.24 4.54
CA LYS A 101 20.33 -2.18 3.48
C LYS A 101 20.70 -0.74 3.11
N THR A 102 19.73 0.16 3.01
CA THR A 102 19.98 1.56 2.64
C THR A 102 20.73 2.31 3.75
N LEU A 103 20.37 2.05 5.01
CA LEU A 103 21.01 2.64 6.18
C LEU A 103 22.48 2.20 6.30
N LEU A 104 22.76 0.92 6.04
CA LEU A 104 24.12 0.37 6.06
C LEU A 104 25.01 1.01 4.98
N ILE A 105 24.49 1.20 3.76
CA ILE A 105 25.22 1.90 2.68
C ILE A 105 25.49 3.37 3.06
N ALA A 106 24.51 4.07 3.62
CA ALA A 106 24.67 5.46 4.06
C ALA A 106 25.76 5.61 5.14
N VAL A 107 25.79 4.70 6.12
CA VAL A 107 26.84 4.69 7.16
C VAL A 107 28.23 4.45 6.56
N ILE A 108 28.35 3.52 5.61
CA ILE A 108 29.63 3.27 4.92
C ILE A 108 30.11 4.52 4.18
N LEU A 109 29.23 5.20 3.44
CA LEU A 109 29.58 6.41 2.69
C LEU A 109 30.02 7.55 3.62
N ILE A 110 29.31 7.78 4.72
CA ILE A 110 29.69 8.77 5.74
C ILE A 110 31.06 8.45 6.33
N THR A 111 31.33 7.17 6.61
CA THR A 111 32.61 6.73 7.17
C THR A 111 33.77 6.96 6.19
N ILE A 112 33.56 6.68 4.89
CA ILE A 112 34.55 6.93 3.85
C ILE A 112 34.83 8.43 3.72
N ILE A 113 33.78 9.26 3.68
CA ILE A 113 33.92 10.72 3.60
C ILE A 113 34.70 11.26 4.81
N PHE A 114 34.42 10.75 6.01
CA PHE A 114 35.13 11.13 7.23
C PHE A 114 36.62 10.75 7.18
N ILE A 115 36.94 9.54 6.72
CA ILE A 115 38.34 9.10 6.55
C ILE A 115 39.07 10.00 5.54
N VAL A 116 38.44 10.30 4.40
CA VAL A 116 39.02 11.19 3.39
C VAL A 116 39.21 12.60 3.96
N PHE A 117 38.23 13.14 4.67
CA PHE A 117 38.34 14.47 5.28
C PHE A 117 39.46 14.53 6.32
N VAL A 118 39.56 13.55 7.23
CA VAL A 118 40.62 13.49 8.26
C VAL A 118 42.00 13.31 7.62
N SER A 119 42.13 12.50 6.56
CA SER A 119 43.39 12.30 5.85
C SER A 119 43.82 13.49 5.01
N HIS A 120 42.90 14.38 4.64
CA HIS A 120 43.18 15.59 3.87
C HIS A 120 43.37 16.84 4.74
N GLN A 121 43.29 16.74 6.07
CA GLN A 121 43.71 17.82 6.97
C GLN A 121 45.25 17.82 7.04
N PRO A 122 45.95 18.80 6.44
CA PRO A 122 47.40 18.92 6.61
C PRO A 122 47.68 19.26 8.09
N ARG A 123 48.62 18.53 8.69
CA ARG A 123 49.15 18.81 10.04
C ARG A 123 49.79 20.18 10.11
#